data_AF-A0AAU8NDZ1-F1
#
_entry.id   AF-A0AAU8NDZ1-F1
#
_cell.length_a   1.000
_cell.length_b   1.000
_cell.length_c   1.000
_cell.angle_alpha   90.00
_cell.angle_beta   90.00
_cell.angle_gamma   90.00
#
_symmetry.space_group_name_H-M   'P 1'
#
loop_
_entity.id
_entity.type
_entity.pdbx_description
1 polymer ?
#
loop_
_entity_poly.entity_id
_entity_poly.type
_entity_poly.pdbx_seq_one_letter_code
_entity_poly.pdbx_strand_id
1 'polypeptide(L)'
;MQLTPTNILILYLLGGIVVLEWISFFVFKHGLNKPVNRKVWTTYFSYHEDTLSLYTSYKALSKHKLRLIKITVKSMNVKNSFIEKSFDFISKFVFTLAIAFIGFHVAISSALLTYLNNNKEELMKQDKSKWVDSVQDIFTTFTNGYDFYQSLGFSGTLIVVVALNHLFLASLKQQQHNFHLNVIEEVEKELSHK
;
A
#
# COMPACT_ATOMS: atom_id res chain seq x y z
N MET A 1 8.96 21.08 -9.10
CA MET A 1 8.26 20.08 -9.92
C MET A 1 6.77 20.42 -9.88
N GLN A 2 6.17 20.85 -11.00
CA GLN A 2 4.74 21.11 -11.05
C GLN A 2 4.00 19.77 -11.18
N LEU A 3 3.03 19.53 -10.30
CA LEU A 3 2.19 18.33 -10.37
C LEU A 3 1.21 18.49 -11.53
N THR A 4 1.24 17.56 -12.49
CA THR A 4 0.24 17.51 -13.57
C THR A 4 -1.14 17.16 -12.99
N PRO A 5 -2.24 17.53 -13.67
CA PRO A 5 -3.59 17.12 -13.26
C PRO A 5 -3.72 15.60 -13.07
N THR A 6 -3.03 14.82 -13.90
CA THR A 6 -2.95 13.35 -13.79
C THR A 6 -2.29 12.91 -12.49
N ASN A 7 -1.17 13.52 -12.11
CA ASN A 7 -0.47 13.21 -10.85
C ASN A 7 -1.33 13.57 -9.63
N ILE A 8 -2.09 14.67 -9.70
CA ILE A 8 -3.02 15.08 -8.65
C ILE A 8 -4.15 14.04 -8.50
N LEU A 9 -4.73 13.57 -9.60
CA LEU A 9 -5.77 12.55 -9.58
C LEU A 9 -5.27 11.22 -9.00
N ILE A 10 -4.08 10.77 -9.43
CA ILE A 10 -3.43 9.56 -8.90
C ILE A 10 -3.19 9.70 -7.39
N LEU A 11 -2.71 10.86 -6.93
CA LEU A 11 -2.48 11.14 -5.52
C LEU A 11 -3.77 11.06 -4.70
N TYR A 12 -4.88 11.61 -5.19
CA TYR A 12 -6.17 11.49 -4.50
C TYR A 12 -6.70 10.07 -4.46
N LEU A 13 -6.61 9.31 -5.56
CA LEU A 13 -7.05 7.92 -5.61
C LEU A 13 -6.26 7.04 -4.63
N LEU A 14 -4.93 7.11 -4.71
CA LEU A 14 -4.04 6.33 -3.84
C LEU A 14 -4.13 6.77 -2.37
N GLY A 15 -4.23 8.08 -2.13
CA GLY A 15 -4.44 8.63 -0.79
C GLY A 15 -5.76 8.16 -0.17
N GLY A 16 -6.83 8.11 -0.97
CA GLY A 16 -8.12 7.57 -0.55
C GLY A 16 -8.03 6.10 -0.12
N ILE A 17 -7.27 5.28 -0.86
CA ILE A 17 -7.03 3.88 -0.49
C ILE A 17 -6.34 3.78 0.87
N VAL A 18 -5.27 4.57 1.09
CA VAL A 18 -4.56 4.58 2.38
C VAL A 18 -5.48 4.97 3.54
N VAL A 19 -6.33 5.98 3.36
CA VAL A 19 -7.30 6.39 4.40
C VAL A 19 -8.28 5.26 4.70
N LEU A 20 -8.79 4.57 3.67
CA LEU A 20 -9.68 3.43 3.86
C LEU A 20 -8.99 2.26 4.59
N GLU A 21 -7.71 2.01 4.34
CA GLU A 21 -6.94 0.99 5.07
C GLU A 21 -6.82 1.34 6.56
N TRP A 22 -6.54 2.60 6.88
CA TRP A 22 -6.48 3.07 8.25
C TRP A 22 -7.84 2.96 8.94
N ILE A 23 -8.94 3.35 8.28
CA ILE A 23 -10.30 3.16 8.79
C ILE A 23 -10.55 1.67 9.06
N SER A 24 -10.21 0.79 8.12
CA SER A 24 -10.31 -0.66 8.28
C SER A 24 -9.50 -1.17 9.48
N PHE A 25 -8.29 -0.65 9.69
CA PHE A 25 -7.46 -0.97 10.83
C PHE A 25 -8.10 -0.55 12.16
N PHE A 26 -8.62 0.69 12.25
CA PHE A 26 -9.28 1.17 13.46
C PHE A 26 -10.56 0.39 13.76
N VAL A 27 -11.37 0.06 12.76
CA VAL A 27 -12.57 -0.78 12.93
C VAL A 27 -12.18 -2.17 13.44
N PHE A 28 -11.12 -2.76 12.90
CA PHE A 28 -10.60 -4.06 13.36
C PHE A 28 -10.13 -4.00 14.81
N LYS A 29 -9.28 -3.03 15.16
CA LYS A 29 -8.79 -2.83 16.53
C LYS A 29 -9.95 -2.60 17.52
N HIS A 30 -10.92 -1.77 17.15
CA HIS A 30 -12.09 -1.52 17.97
C HIS A 30 -12.94 -2.79 18.16
N GLY A 31 -13.10 -3.60 17.10
CA GLY A 31 -13.79 -4.90 17.16
C GLY A 31 -13.13 -5.89 18.13
N LEU A 32 -11.79 -5.95 18.14
CA LEU A 32 -11.01 -6.77 19.07
C LEU A 32 -11.14 -6.32 20.53
N ASN A 33 -11.18 -5.01 20.77
CA ASN A 33 -11.21 -4.43 22.12
C ASN A 33 -12.61 -4.29 22.72
N LYS A 34 -13.66 -4.27 21.90
CA LYS A 34 -15.06 -4.20 22.35
C LYS A 34 -15.44 -5.23 23.43
N PRO A 35 -15.06 -6.52 23.36
CA PRO A 35 -15.37 -7.49 24.41
C PRO A 35 -14.61 -7.26 25.73
N VAL A 36 -13.49 -6.54 25.70
CA VAL A 36 -12.62 -6.25 26.85
C VAL A 36 -13.07 -4.98 27.57
N ASN A 37 -13.35 -3.90 26.83
CA ASN A 37 -13.71 -2.59 27.39
C ASN A 37 -15.08 -2.53 28.07
N ARG A 38 -15.98 -3.50 27.86
CA ARG A 38 -17.33 -3.45 28.45
C ARG A 38 -17.37 -3.73 29.96
N LYS A 39 -16.25 -4.15 30.56
CA LYS A 39 -16.16 -4.46 32.01
C LYS A 39 -15.19 -3.57 32.79
N VAL A 40 -14.35 -2.76 32.13
CA VAL A 40 -13.30 -1.96 32.79
C VAL A 40 -13.59 -0.47 32.69
N TRP A 41 -14.85 -0.07 32.92
CA TRP A 41 -15.24 1.34 32.99
C TRP A 41 -14.83 2.02 34.30
N THR A 42 -13.98 1.36 35.10
CA THR A 42 -13.52 1.84 36.42
C THR A 42 -12.04 2.19 36.49
N THR A 43 -11.28 2.10 35.39
CA THR A 43 -9.86 2.49 35.43
C THR A 43 -9.54 3.38 34.24
N TYR A 44 -9.95 4.64 34.40
CA TYR A 44 -9.56 5.78 33.59
C TYR A 44 -8.03 5.89 33.51
N PHE A 45 -7.49 6.10 32.30
CA PHE A 45 -6.10 6.49 31.98
C PHE A 45 -4.98 5.46 32.14
N SER A 46 -5.00 4.41 31.32
CA SER A 46 -3.74 3.79 30.85
C SER A 46 -3.86 3.50 29.36
N TYR A 47 -3.17 4.30 28.56
CA TYR A 47 -3.17 4.25 27.09
C TYR A 47 -2.16 3.21 26.56
N HIS A 48 -1.81 2.20 27.37
CA HIS A 48 -0.99 1.06 26.96
C HIS A 48 -1.83 -0.20 27.11
N GLU A 49 -2.04 -0.91 26.00
CA GLU A 49 -2.52 -2.30 25.98
C GLU A 49 -1.43 -3.17 26.60
N ASP A 50 -1.18 -3.03 27.90
CA ASP A 50 -0.27 -3.92 28.61
C ASP A 50 -0.91 -5.31 28.63
N THR A 51 -0.10 -6.33 28.31
CA THR A 51 -0.47 -7.74 28.36
C THR A 51 -1.22 -8.10 29.65
N LEU A 52 -0.83 -7.47 30.76
CA LEU A 52 -1.45 -7.61 32.07
C LEU A 52 -2.92 -7.11 32.11
N SER A 53 -3.22 -5.97 31.48
CA SER A 53 -4.57 -5.39 31.40
C SER A 53 -5.49 -6.25 30.53
N LEU A 54 -4.97 -6.72 29.40
CA LEU A 54 -5.71 -7.61 28.51
C LEU A 54 -5.99 -8.96 29.18
N TYR A 55 -4.97 -9.53 29.81
CA TYR A 55 -5.05 -10.80 30.53
C TYR A 55 -6.02 -10.74 31.71
N THR A 56 -5.95 -9.70 32.55
CA THR A 56 -6.89 -9.50 33.68
C THR A 56 -8.32 -9.34 33.20
N SER A 57 -8.53 -8.61 32.11
CA SER A 57 -9.84 -8.43 31.49
C SER A 57 -10.45 -9.73 30.99
N TYR A 58 -9.65 -10.59 30.35
CA TYR A 58 -10.10 -11.91 29.91
C TYR A 58 -10.37 -12.86 31.07
N LYS A 59 -9.54 -12.81 32.12
CA LYS A 59 -9.71 -13.60 33.35
C LYS A 59 -10.99 -13.25 34.12
N ALA A 60 -11.46 -12.01 34.03
CA ALA A 60 -12.70 -11.55 34.65
C ALA A 60 -13.98 -12.02 33.92
N LEU A 61 -13.88 -12.74 32.79
CA LEU A 61 -15.03 -13.25 32.05
C LEU A 61 -15.42 -14.65 32.50
N SER A 62 -16.70 -15.00 32.35
CA SER A 62 -17.14 -16.39 32.58
C SER A 62 -16.62 -17.32 31.48
N LYS A 63 -16.37 -18.60 31.80
CA LYS A 63 -15.90 -19.64 30.84
C LYS A 63 -16.70 -19.62 29.53
N HIS A 64 -18.02 -19.48 29.61
CA HIS A 64 -18.91 -19.37 28.44
C HIS A 64 -18.63 -18.12 27.58
N LYS A 65 -18.46 -16.95 28.20
CA LYS A 65 -18.16 -15.70 27.48
C LYS A 65 -16.77 -15.73 26.85
N LEU A 66 -15.78 -16.29 27.54
CA LEU A 66 -14.43 -16.47 27.02
C LEU A 66 -14.43 -17.36 25.76
N ARG A 67 -15.16 -18.48 25.80
CA ARG A 67 -15.31 -19.39 24.64
C ARG A 67 -15.97 -18.71 23.44
N LEU A 68 -17.03 -17.91 23.66
CA LEU A 68 -17.66 -17.12 22.59
C LEU A 68 -16.71 -16.10 21.98
N ILE A 69 -15.93 -15.41 22.80
CA ILE A 69 -14.95 -14.43 22.31
C ILE A 69 -13.84 -15.13 21.55
N LYS A 70 -13.33 -16.28 22.02
CA LYS A 70 -12.35 -17.09 21.29
C LYS A 70 -12.86 -17.46 19.90
N ILE A 71 -14.10 -17.93 19.78
CA ILE A 71 -14.71 -18.27 18.48
C ILE A 71 -14.80 -17.02 17.61
N THR A 72 -15.26 -15.89 18.17
CA THR A 72 -15.39 -14.62 17.44
C THR A 72 -14.05 -14.13 16.91
N VAL A 73 -13.00 -14.14 17.75
CA VAL A 73 -11.63 -13.74 17.36
C VAL A 73 -11.07 -14.72 16.33
N LYS A 74 -11.25 -16.04 16.50
CA LYS A 74 -10.83 -17.05 15.49
C LYS A 74 -11.56 -16.87 14.15
N SER A 75 -12.82 -16.43 14.16
CA SER A 75 -13.59 -16.16 12.94
C SER A 75 -13.27 -14.81 12.29
N MET A 76 -12.56 -13.90 12.95
CA MET A 76 -12.13 -12.65 12.33
C MET A 76 -11.16 -12.97 11.19
N ASN A 77 -11.55 -12.56 9.99
CA ASN A 77 -10.83 -12.90 8.79
C ASN A 77 -9.64 -11.95 8.59
N VAL A 78 -8.47 -12.34 9.11
CA VAL A 78 -7.24 -11.55 9.01
C VAL A 78 -6.56 -11.73 7.65
N LYS A 79 -6.79 -12.88 6.98
CA LYS A 79 -6.10 -13.34 5.76
C LYS A 79 -6.94 -13.36 4.48
N ASN A 80 -8.10 -12.70 4.49
CA ASN A 80 -8.97 -12.69 3.29
C ASN A 80 -9.74 -11.37 3.20
N SER A 81 -9.03 -10.27 3.38
CA SER A 81 -9.64 -8.95 3.22
C SER A 81 -9.68 -8.56 1.74
N PHE A 82 -10.67 -7.75 1.34
CA PHE A 82 -10.75 -7.12 0.01
C PHE A 82 -9.44 -6.42 -0.41
N ILE A 83 -8.60 -6.10 0.57
CA ILE A 83 -7.36 -5.37 0.44
C ILE A 83 -6.21 -6.28 -0.04
N GLU A 84 -6.16 -7.57 0.33
CA GLU A 84 -5.16 -8.52 -0.23
C GLU A 84 -5.36 -8.73 -1.74
N LYS A 85 -6.62 -8.77 -2.18
CA LYS A 85 -6.96 -8.81 -3.61
C LYS A 85 -6.59 -7.52 -4.32
N SER A 86 -6.71 -6.39 -3.63
CA SER A 86 -6.27 -5.08 -4.13
C SER A 86 -4.75 -5.01 -4.26
N PHE A 87 -4.01 -5.68 -3.37
CA PHE A 87 -2.55 -5.78 -3.46
C PHE A 87 -2.09 -6.65 -4.63
N ASP A 88 -2.72 -7.80 -4.88
CA ASP A 88 -2.41 -8.63 -6.06
C ASP A 88 -2.66 -7.83 -7.35
N PHE A 89 -3.74 -7.06 -7.40
CA PHE A 89 -4.01 -6.12 -8.49
C PHE A 89 -2.92 -5.04 -8.61
N ILE A 90 -2.52 -4.40 -7.50
CA ILE A 90 -1.48 -3.37 -7.48
C ILE A 90 -0.13 -3.92 -7.93
N SER A 91 0.27 -5.09 -7.45
CA SER A 91 1.54 -5.74 -7.82
C SER A 91 1.57 -6.06 -9.32
N LYS A 92 0.50 -6.66 -9.85
CA LYS A 92 0.36 -6.91 -11.29
C LYS A 92 0.38 -5.61 -12.09
N PHE A 93 -0.30 -4.58 -11.62
CA PHE A 93 -0.32 -3.27 -12.26
C PHE A 93 1.08 -2.64 -12.32
N VAL A 94 1.86 -2.73 -11.24
CA VAL A 94 3.28 -2.27 -11.21
C VAL A 94 4.13 -3.04 -12.21
N PHE A 95 4.01 -4.37 -12.26
CA PHE A 95 4.74 -5.19 -13.23
C PHE A 95 4.37 -4.84 -14.67
N THR A 96 3.07 -4.66 -14.96
CA THR A 96 2.60 -4.24 -16.29
C THR A 96 3.13 -2.87 -16.67
N LEU A 97 3.14 -1.90 -15.73
CA LEU A 97 3.72 -0.57 -15.94
C LEU A 97 5.22 -0.65 -16.24
N ALA A 98 5.97 -1.47 -15.50
CA ALA A 98 7.40 -1.65 -15.73
C ALA A 98 7.70 -2.25 -17.11
N ILE A 99 6.91 -3.24 -17.55
CA ILE A 99 7.06 -3.85 -18.88
C ILE A 99 6.72 -2.83 -19.98
N ALA A 100 5.62 -2.10 -19.84
CA ALA A 100 5.24 -1.05 -20.79
C ALA A 100 6.32 0.04 -20.88
N PHE A 101 6.95 0.37 -19.75
CA PHE A 101 8.05 1.33 -19.66
C PHE A 101 9.29 0.90 -20.44
N ILE A 102 9.73 -0.35 -20.24
CA ILE A 102 10.87 -0.93 -20.98
C ILE A 102 10.55 -0.94 -22.48
N GLY A 103 9.33 -1.36 -22.86
CA GLY A 103 8.89 -1.36 -24.25
C GLY A 103 8.94 0.02 -24.90
N PHE A 104 8.49 1.05 -24.19
CA PHE A 104 8.56 2.44 -24.65
C PHE A 104 10.00 2.92 -24.84
N HIS A 105 10.90 2.62 -23.90
CA HIS A 105 12.32 2.99 -24.02
C HIS A 105 13.00 2.33 -25.20
N VAL A 106 12.75 1.03 -25.40
CA VAL A 106 13.29 0.29 -26.55
C VAL A 106 12.75 0.87 -27.85
N ALA A 107 11.45 1.17 -27.92
CA ALA A 107 10.83 1.74 -29.11
C ALA A 107 11.39 3.11 -29.48
N ILE A 108 11.51 4.03 -28.50
CA ILE A 108 12.07 5.37 -28.74
C ILE A 108 13.55 5.28 -29.09
N SER A 109 14.33 4.51 -28.36
CA SER A 109 15.77 4.40 -28.62
C SER A 109 16.04 3.80 -29.99
N SER A 110 15.25 2.80 -30.39
CA SER A 110 15.30 2.20 -31.72
C SER A 110 14.89 3.20 -32.80
N ALA A 111 13.76 3.90 -32.63
CA ALA A 111 13.30 4.91 -33.58
C ALA A 111 14.32 6.05 -33.76
N LEU A 112 14.91 6.52 -32.66
CA LEU A 112 15.95 7.56 -32.68
C LEU A 112 17.22 7.06 -33.40
N LEU A 113 17.65 5.83 -33.10
CA LEU A 113 18.82 5.22 -33.75
C LEU A 113 18.58 5.04 -35.26
N THR A 114 17.40 4.56 -35.65
CA THR A 114 17.00 4.41 -37.06
C THR A 114 16.95 5.76 -37.76
N TYR A 115 16.37 6.79 -37.13
CA TYR A 115 16.34 8.15 -37.67
C TYR A 115 17.75 8.71 -37.87
N LEU A 116 18.63 8.58 -36.86
CA LEU A 116 20.01 9.05 -36.94
C LEU A 116 20.83 8.32 -38.00
N ASN A 117 20.62 7.01 -38.17
CA ASN A 117 21.29 6.25 -39.22
C ASN A 117 20.80 6.61 -40.62
N ASN A 118 19.48 6.79 -40.80
CA ASN A 118 18.89 7.02 -42.12
C ASN A 118 19.10 8.46 -42.62
N ASN A 119 19.20 9.45 -41.73
CA ASN A 119 19.33 10.86 -42.09
C ASN A 119 20.76 11.41 -41.88
N LYS A 120 21.74 10.52 -41.69
CA LYS A 120 23.14 10.87 -41.39
C LYS A 120 23.75 11.82 -42.42
N GLU A 121 23.44 11.65 -43.70
CA GLU A 121 23.97 12.50 -44.78
C GLU A 121 23.27 13.86 -44.88
N GLU A 122 21.98 13.95 -44.57
CA GLU A 122 21.22 15.22 -44.57
C GLU A 122 21.56 16.08 -43.36
N LEU A 123 21.78 15.47 -42.19
CA LEU A 123 22.27 16.15 -40.99
C LEU A 123 23.68 16.76 -41.17
N MET A 124 24.46 16.29 -42.15
CA MET A 124 25.77 16.83 -42.52
C MET A 124 25.71 17.90 -43.62
N LYS A 125 24.55 18.13 -44.25
CA LYS A 125 24.38 19.14 -45.32
C LYS A 125 23.90 20.48 -44.75
N GLN A 126 24.46 21.56 -45.28
CA GLN A 126 24.48 22.96 -44.81
C GLN A 126 23.12 23.70 -44.68
N ASP A 127 21.97 23.03 -44.68
CA ASP A 127 20.69 23.73 -44.50
C ASP A 127 20.44 23.98 -43.00
N LYS A 128 21.16 24.98 -42.46
CA LYS A 128 21.19 25.34 -41.03
C LYS A 128 19.80 25.49 -40.43
N SER A 129 18.83 26.01 -41.18
CA SER A 129 17.45 26.19 -40.73
C SER A 129 16.79 24.84 -40.44
N LYS A 130 16.80 23.91 -41.40
CA LYS A 130 16.19 22.58 -41.25
C LYS A 130 16.91 21.73 -40.20
N TRP A 131 18.22 21.93 -40.06
CA TRP A 131 18.99 21.29 -39.00
C TRP A 131 18.58 21.81 -37.62
N VAL A 132 18.44 23.12 -37.44
CA VAL A 132 17.97 23.73 -36.18
C VAL A 132 16.56 23.23 -35.85
N ASP A 133 15.64 23.21 -36.82
CA ASP A 133 14.27 22.74 -36.62
C ASP A 133 14.24 21.25 -36.21
N SER A 134 15.04 20.40 -36.88
CA SER A 134 15.13 18.97 -36.56
C SER A 134 15.76 18.71 -35.19
N VAL A 135 16.80 19.47 -34.81
CA VAL A 135 17.41 19.38 -33.49
C VAL A 135 16.43 19.85 -32.41
N GLN A 136 15.70 20.92 -32.67
CA GLN A 136 14.71 21.45 -31.73
C GLN A 136 13.53 20.48 -31.55
N ASP A 137 13.12 19.78 -32.61
CA ASP A 137 12.07 18.75 -32.53
C ASP A 137 12.52 17.50 -31.75
N ILE A 138 13.79 17.09 -31.92
CA ILE A 138 14.42 16.03 -31.11
C ILE A 138 14.48 16.44 -29.63
N PHE A 139 14.95 17.65 -29.33
CA PHE A 139 15.00 18.16 -27.95
C PHE A 139 13.60 18.29 -27.35
N THR A 140 12.61 18.72 -28.13
CA THR A 140 11.22 18.82 -27.67
C THR A 140 10.65 17.43 -27.37
N THR A 141 10.87 16.46 -28.24
CA THR A 141 10.48 15.06 -28.04
C THR A 141 11.16 14.45 -26.81
N PHE A 142 12.45 14.72 -26.63
CA PHE A 142 13.22 14.27 -25.46
C PHE A 142 12.71 14.90 -24.16
N THR A 143 12.43 16.21 -24.18
CA THR A 143 11.91 16.95 -23.01
C THR A 143 10.51 16.46 -22.64
N ASN A 144 9.62 16.27 -23.62
CA ASN A 144 8.30 15.68 -23.40
C ASN A 144 8.39 14.25 -22.86
N GLY A 145 9.34 13.45 -23.36
CA GLY A 145 9.62 12.11 -22.85
C GLY A 145 10.15 12.11 -21.42
N TYR A 146 10.96 13.11 -21.06
CA TYR A 146 11.50 13.29 -19.72
C TYR A 146 10.43 13.72 -18.71
N ASP A 147 9.51 14.62 -19.09
CA ASP A 147 8.39 15.00 -18.24
C ASP A 147 7.44 13.82 -17.99
N PHE A 148 7.19 13.00 -19.03
CA PHE A 148 6.46 11.74 -18.88
C PHE A 148 7.18 10.75 -17.95
N TYR A 149 8.50 10.63 -18.06
CA TYR A 149 9.33 9.82 -17.16
C TYR A 149 9.21 10.28 -15.71
N GLN A 150 9.30 11.58 -15.45
CA GLN A 150 9.12 12.13 -14.10
C GLN A 150 7.71 11.84 -13.55
N SER A 151 6.68 11.95 -14.38
CA SER A 151 5.29 11.65 -14.00
C SER A 151 5.09 10.17 -13.63
N LEU A 152 5.73 9.27 -14.39
CA LEU A 152 5.71 7.84 -14.12
C LEU A 152 6.50 7.48 -12.86
N GLY A 153 7.70 8.06 -12.69
CA GLY A 153 8.51 7.88 -11.49
C GLY A 153 7.74 8.28 -10.23
N PHE A 154 7.10 9.45 -10.27
CA PHE A 154 6.23 9.92 -9.19
C PHE A 154 5.09 8.94 -8.87
N SER A 155 4.39 8.47 -9.89
CA SER A 155 3.29 7.51 -9.75
C SER A 155 3.77 6.17 -9.18
N GLY A 156 4.91 5.68 -9.66
CA GLY A 156 5.54 4.45 -9.17
C GLY A 156 5.95 4.55 -7.70
N THR A 157 6.56 5.66 -7.29
CA THR A 157 6.90 5.90 -5.87
C THR A 157 5.66 5.92 -4.99
N LEU A 158 4.58 6.57 -5.40
CA LEU A 158 3.32 6.57 -4.64
C LEU A 158 2.76 5.17 -4.46
N ILE A 159 2.77 4.35 -5.51
CA ILE A 159 2.28 2.98 -5.43
C ILE A 159 3.11 2.15 -4.43
N VAL A 160 4.43 2.30 -4.43
CA VAL A 160 5.31 1.62 -3.47
C VAL A 160 5.00 2.05 -2.03
N VAL A 161 4.75 3.34 -1.79
CA VAL A 161 4.38 3.84 -0.45
C VAL A 161 3.06 3.22 0.02
N VAL A 162 2.05 3.15 -0.86
CA VAL A 162 0.76 2.50 -0.54
C VAL A 162 0.96 1.01 -0.23
N ALA A 163 1.77 0.32 -1.03
CA ALA A 163 2.09 -1.09 -0.81
C ALA A 163 2.78 -1.33 0.54
N LEU A 164 3.74 -0.49 0.93
CA LEU A 164 4.41 -0.57 2.22
C LEU A 164 3.45 -0.29 3.38
N ASN A 165 2.58 0.72 3.26
CA ASN A 165 1.55 1.02 4.26
C ASN A 165 0.60 -0.18 4.46
N HIS A 166 0.18 -0.80 3.37
CA HIS A 166 -0.65 -2.00 3.40
C HIS A 166 0.01 -3.13 4.17
N LEU A 167 1.26 -3.48 3.82
CA LEU A 167 2.02 -4.55 4.46
C LEU A 167 2.21 -4.28 5.95
N PHE A 168 2.49 -3.02 6.31
CA PHE A 168 2.62 -2.59 7.69
C PHE A 168 1.31 -2.78 8.47
N LEU A 169 0.18 -2.28 7.97
CA LEU A 169 -1.12 -2.42 8.64
C LEU A 169 -1.59 -3.88 8.70
N ALA A 170 -1.35 -4.68 7.67
CA ALA A 170 -1.65 -6.10 7.65
C ALA A 170 -0.84 -6.85 8.73
N SER A 171 0.46 -6.56 8.84
CA SER A 171 1.32 -7.10 9.88
C SER A 171 0.82 -6.74 11.28
N LEU A 172 0.44 -5.47 11.51
CA LEU A 172 -0.13 -5.04 12.79
C LEU A 172 -1.45 -5.74 13.13
N LYS A 173 -2.36 -5.91 12.16
CA LYS A 173 -3.61 -6.66 12.36
C LYS A 173 -3.34 -8.10 12.77
N GLN A 174 -2.39 -8.75 12.09
CA GLN A 174 -2.00 -10.12 12.40
C GLN A 174 -1.34 -10.23 13.78
N GLN A 175 -0.49 -9.29 14.14
CA GLN A 175 0.16 -9.24 15.45
C GLN A 175 -0.87 -9.08 16.57
N GLN A 176 -1.81 -8.13 16.44
CA GLN A 176 -2.87 -7.92 17.42
C GLN A 176 -3.80 -9.15 17.52
N HIS A 177 -4.17 -9.74 16.38
CA HIS A 177 -4.98 -10.96 16.36
C HIS A 177 -4.34 -12.11 17.14
N ASN A 178 -3.06 -12.39 16.84
CA ASN A 178 -2.31 -13.45 17.51
C ASN A 178 -2.13 -13.15 19.00
N PHE A 179 -1.88 -11.89 19.36
CA PHE A 179 -1.73 -11.47 20.76
C PHE A 179 -3.01 -11.74 21.56
N HIS A 180 -4.17 -11.31 21.07
CA HIS A 180 -5.45 -11.59 21.73
C HIS A 180 -5.73 -13.09 21.83
N LEU A 181 -5.45 -13.87 20.79
CA LEU A 181 -5.65 -15.33 20.83
C LEU A 181 -4.75 -16.01 21.86
N ASN A 182 -3.47 -15.64 21.92
CA ASN A 182 -2.53 -16.23 22.86
C ASN A 182 -2.97 -15.97 24.31
N VAL A 183 -3.35 -14.73 24.63
CA VAL A 183 -3.82 -14.37 25.97
C VAL A 183 -5.12 -15.10 26.32
N ILE A 184 -6.05 -15.24 25.38
CA ILE A 184 -7.30 -16.01 25.59
C ILE A 184 -6.98 -17.50 25.88
N GLU A 185 -6.06 -18.10 25.13
CA GLU A 185 -5.68 -19.50 25.30
C GLU A 185 -4.95 -19.77 26.63
N GLU A 186 -4.14 -18.82 27.09
CA GLU A 186 -3.48 -18.90 28.40
C GLU A 186 -4.48 -18.82 29.55
N VAL A 187 -5.42 -17.86 29.50
CA VAL A 187 -6.49 -17.73 30.50
C VAL A 187 -7.40 -18.97 30.52
N GLU A 188 -7.72 -19.55 29.36
CA GLU A 188 -8.54 -20.76 29.27
C GLU A 188 -7.84 -21.97 29.92
N LYS A 189 -6.53 -22.15 29.69
CA LYS A 189 -5.74 -23.21 30.33
C LYS A 189 -5.78 -23.08 31.85
N GLU A 190 -5.51 -21.89 32.40
CA GLU A 190 -5.57 -21.68 33.85
C GLU A 190 -6.95 -21.96 34.45
N LEU A 191 -8.02 -21.53 33.78
CA LEU A 191 -9.38 -21.76 34.26
C LEU A 191 -9.81 -23.22 34.13
N SER A 192 -9.16 -24.02 33.29
CA SER A 192 -9.43 -25.46 33.14
C SER A 192 -8.72 -26.32 34.19
N HIS A 193 -7.61 -25.82 34.75
CA HIS A 193 -6.86 -26.46 35.83
C HIS A 193 -7.34 -26.06 37.25
N LYS A 194 -8.36 -25.20 37.34
CA LYS A 194 -9.11 -24.84 38.56
C LYS A 194 -10.51 -25.42 38.52
#